data_AF-A0AAU3G1N6-F1
#
_entry.id   AF-A0AAU3G1N6-F1
#
_cell.length_a   1.000
_cell.length_b   1.000
_cell.length_c   1.000
_cell.angle_alpha   90.00
_cell.angle_beta   90.00
_cell.angle_gamma   90.00
#
_symmetry.space_group_name_H-M   'P 1'
#
loop_
_entity.id
_entity.type
_entity.pdbx_description
1 polymer ?
#
loop_
_entity_poly.entity_id
_entity_poly.type
_entity_poly.pdbx_seq_one_letter_code
_entity_poly.pdbx_strand_id
1 'polypeptide(L)' 'MTEPLPVVHYRCATCGGTGVDSMADTCRDCDGFGIDNHGA' A
#
# COMPACT_ATOMS: atom_id res chain seq x y z
N MET A 1 -6.36 8.75 -29.21
CA MET A 1 -5.43 8.00 -28.35
C MET A 1 -6.00 8.11 -26.95
N THR A 2 -6.58 7.04 -26.41
CA THR A 2 -7.17 7.06 -25.07
C THR A 2 -6.05 6.79 -24.08
N GLU A 3 -5.68 7.80 -23.28
CA GLU A 3 -4.72 7.60 -22.20
C GLU A 3 -5.34 6.67 -21.14
N PRO A 4 -4.58 5.69 -20.61
CA PRO A 4 -5.09 4.84 -19.56
C PRO A 4 -5.39 5.68 -18.31
N LEU A 5 -6.54 5.41 -17.68
CA LEU A 5 -6.88 6.05 -16.42
C LEU A 5 -5.78 5.75 -15.38
N PRO A 6 -5.40 6.73 -14.56
CA PRO A 6 -4.42 6.49 -13.51
C PRO A 6 -4.94 5.42 -12.55
N VAL A 7 -4.11 4.40 -12.31
CA VAL A 7 -4.41 3.40 -11.27
C VAL A 7 -4.27 4.11 -9.92
N VAL A 8 -5.39 4.22 -9.21
CA VAL A 8 -5.41 4.80 -7.86
C VAL A 8 -5.15 3.69 -6.86
N HIS A 9 -4.06 3.80 -6.11
CA HIS A 9 -3.76 2.94 -4.97
C HIS A 9 -4.16 3.63 -3.67
N TYR A 10 -4.88 2.94 -2.80
CA TYR A 10 -5.14 3.41 -1.45
C TYR A 10 -3.93 3.13 -0.57
N ARG A 11 -3.69 3.99 0.42
CA ARG A 11 -2.63 3.76 1.41
C ARG A 11 -3.04 2.61 2.32
N CYS A 12 -2.10 1.74 2.65
CA CYS A 12 -2.31 0.70 3.65
C CYS A 12 -2.72 1.35 4.98
N ALA A 13 -3.89 0.98 5.51
CA ALA A 13 -4.42 1.55 6.75
C ALA A 13 -3.56 1.18 7.97
N THR A 14 -2.90 0.02 7.94
CA THR A 14 -2.10 -0.51 9.05
C THR A 14 -0.79 0.26 9.26
N CYS A 15 -0.05 0.51 8.18
CA CYS A 15 1.21 1.26 8.24
C CYS A 15 1.07 2.73 7.84
N GLY A 16 -0.14 3.20 7.51
CA GLY A 16 -0.39 4.57 7.05
C GLY A 16 0.30 4.94 5.74
N GLY A 17 0.75 3.95 4.98
CA GLY A 17 1.50 4.16 3.74
C GLY A 17 3.02 4.11 3.86
N THR A 18 3.57 3.77 5.02
CA THR A 18 5.02 3.75 5.25
C THR A 18 5.70 2.46 4.80
N GLY A 19 4.96 1.35 4.70
CA GLY A 19 5.51 0.02 4.42
C GLY A 19 6.17 -0.65 5.63
N VAL A 20 6.17 -0.02 6.81
CA VAL A 20 6.77 -0.56 8.03
C VAL A 20 5.80 -0.50 9.21
N ASP A 21 5.99 -1.37 10.19
CA ASP A 21 5.23 -1.34 11.44
C ASP A 21 5.89 -0.44 12.51
N SER A 22 5.34 -0.46 13.73
CA SER A 22 5.82 0.36 14.85
C SER A 22 7.23 0.00 15.33
N MET A 23 7.73 -1.19 14.99
CA MET A 23 9.08 -1.66 15.33
C MET A 23 10.07 -1.46 14.18
N ALA A 24 9.64 -0.78 13.10
CA ALA A 24 10.36 -0.62 11.85
C ALA A 24 10.58 -1.94 11.08
N ASP A 25 9.83 -2.99 11.41
CA ASP A 25 9.79 -4.21 10.63
C ASP A 25 8.89 -4.03 9.40
N THR A 26 9.07 -4.86 8.37
CA THR A 26 8.23 -4.83 7.16
C THR A 26 6.76 -5.02 7.52
N CYS A 27 5.91 -4.10 7.09
CA CYS A 27 4.47 -4.19 7.33
C CYS A 27 3.92 -5.43 6.60
N ARG A 28 3.41 -6.39 7.38
CA ARG A 28 2.88 -7.68 6.89
C ARG A 28 1.58 -7.55 6.13
N ASP A 29 0.78 -6.52 6.43
CA ASP A 29 -0.52 -6.33 5.79
C ASP A 29 -0.33 -5.94 4.33
N CYS A 30 0.62 -5.05 4.03
CA CYS A 30 0.91 -4.59 2.68
C CYS A 30 2.20 -5.15 2.08
N ASP A 31 2.80 -6.19 2.65
CA ASP A 31 4.11 -6.76 2.25
C ASP A 31 5.22 -5.71 2.04
N GLY A 32 5.20 -4.62 2.83
CA GLY A 32 6.15 -3.52 2.70
C GLY A 32 5.88 -2.50 1.60
N PHE A 33 4.83 -2.65 0.78
CA PHE A 33 4.54 -1.71 -0.31
C PHE A 33 3.91 -0.39 0.14
N GLY A 34 3.33 -0.34 1.33
CA GLY A 34 2.60 0.85 1.83
C GLY A 34 1.27 1.10 1.12
N ILE A 35 0.83 0.22 0.22
CA ILE A 35 -0.48 0.30 -0.43
C ILE A 35 -1.41 -0.75 0.15
N ASP A 36 -2.70 -0.43 0.22
CA ASP A 36 -3.72 -1.40 0.58
C ASP A 36 -3.83 -2.44 -0.55
N ASN A 37 -3.46 -3.68 -0.22
CA ASN A 37 -3.54 -4.85 -1.09
C ASN A 37 -4.73 -5.75 -0.69
N HIS A 38 -5.53 -5.38 0.32
CA HIS A 38 -6.69 -6.17 0.71
C HIS A 38 -7.75 -6.11 -0.39
N GLY A 39 -7.92 -7.23 -1.09
CA GLY A 39 -8.85 -7.35 -2.22
C GLY A 39 -8.20 -7.28 -3.60
N ALA A 40 -6.86 -7.31 -3.68
CA ALA A 40 -6.12 -7.60 -4.91
C ALA A 40 -6.10 -9.10 -5.23
#